data_AF-A0A836RUF2-F1
#
_entry.id   AF-A0A836RUF2-F1
#
_cell.length_a   1.000
_cell.length_b   1.000
_cell.length_c   1.000
_cell.angle_alpha   90.00
_cell.angle_beta   90.00
_cell.angle_gamma   90.00
#
_symmetry.space_group_name_H-M   'P 1'
#
loop_
_entity.id
_entity.type
_entity.pdbx_description
1 polymer ?
#
loop_
_entity_poly.entity_id
_entity_poly.type
_entity_poly.pdbx_seq_one_letter_code
_entity_poly.pdbx_strand_id
1 'polypeptide(L)'
;MKKKLWEIVKTALTGVQNKSFRSIQRHVINHLYNDKVKTRIIACSLACHISTVRRWIGRDELQDTPRTGRPVIYSQSTRLSLIGFYCQSRPFSECGRWTLRFAEKYLEKHIDAIGAAIPKSTIHRILQANNLKPHLSRYFLHISDPDFFPKMDHLIHLYFHPPKHLYCFDECPGIQVLQ
;
A
#
# COMPACT_ATOMS: atom_id res chain seq x y z
N MET A 1 -34.25 -14.22 30.65
CA MET A 1 -32.92 -13.57 30.54
C MET A 1 -32.19 -13.79 29.22
N LYS A 2 -32.08 -15.02 28.68
CA LYS A 2 -31.23 -15.33 27.50
C LYS A 2 -31.60 -14.62 26.17
N LYS A 3 -32.88 -14.34 25.90
CA LYS A 3 -33.31 -13.61 24.69
C LYS A 3 -32.88 -12.13 24.69
N LYS A 4 -32.80 -11.51 25.86
CA LYS A 4 -32.52 -10.07 26.01
C LYS A 4 -31.05 -9.75 25.71
N LEU A 5 -30.13 -10.64 26.12
CA LEU A 5 -28.71 -10.52 25.82
C LEU A 5 -28.43 -10.67 24.31
N TRP A 6 -29.13 -11.59 23.64
CA TRP A 6 -28.94 -11.82 22.21
C TRP A 6 -29.44 -10.65 21.34
N GLU A 7 -30.59 -10.07 21.67
CA GLU A 7 -31.08 -8.87 20.98
C GLU A 7 -30.09 -7.71 21.14
N ILE A 8 -29.56 -7.47 22.34
CA ILE A 8 -28.56 -6.41 22.60
C ILE A 8 -27.29 -6.63 21.77
N VAL A 9 -26.77 -7.86 21.71
CA VAL A 9 -25.59 -8.20 20.90
C VAL A 9 -25.89 -8.04 19.41
N LYS A 10 -27.09 -8.42 18.96
CA LYS A 10 -27.51 -8.31 17.55
C LYS A 10 -27.68 -6.86 17.10
N THR A 11 -28.22 -5.98 17.95
CA THR A 11 -28.36 -4.53 17.69
C THR A 11 -27.01 -3.82 17.72
N ALA A 12 -26.07 -4.26 18.55
CA ALA A 12 -24.70 -3.70 18.58
C ALA A 12 -23.86 -4.09 17.35
N LEU A 13 -24.23 -5.17 16.65
CA LEU A 13 -23.45 -5.76 15.55
C LEU A 13 -23.86 -5.29 14.15
N THR A 14 -25.00 -4.61 13.99
CA THR A 14 -25.50 -4.15 12.68
C THR A 14 -24.69 -3.00 12.06
N GLY A 15 -23.85 -2.30 12.85
CA GLY A 15 -22.97 -1.22 12.38
C GLY A 15 -21.48 -1.56 12.27
N VAL A 16 -21.11 -2.81 12.55
CA VAL A 16 -19.70 -3.23 12.71
C VAL A 16 -19.13 -3.76 11.38
N GLN A 17 -17.95 -3.29 10.98
CA GLN A 17 -17.25 -3.81 9.79
C GLN A 17 -17.16 -5.35 9.80
N ASN A 18 -17.33 -5.98 8.65
CA ASN A 18 -17.45 -7.45 8.48
C ASN A 18 -16.29 -8.25 9.12
N LYS A 19 -15.08 -7.69 9.18
CA LYS A 19 -13.92 -8.30 9.86
C LYS A 19 -14.09 -8.37 11.39
N SER A 20 -14.60 -7.30 11.99
CA SER A 20 -14.85 -7.23 13.43
C SER A 20 -16.02 -8.12 13.85
N PHE A 21 -17.08 -8.18 13.03
CA PHE A 21 -18.21 -9.10 13.25
C PHE A 21 -17.75 -10.57 13.35
N ARG A 22 -16.90 -11.03 12.42
CA ARG A 22 -16.37 -12.42 12.43
C ARG A 22 -15.52 -12.71 13.66
N SER A 23 -14.74 -11.74 14.13
CA SER A 23 -13.92 -11.89 15.34
C SER A 23 -14.78 -12.03 16.60
N ILE A 24 -15.81 -11.17 16.74
CA ILE A 24 -16.78 -11.23 17.85
C ILE A 24 -17.54 -12.56 17.81
N GLN A 25 -18.00 -12.99 16.63
CA GLN A 25 -18.70 -14.26 16.45
C GLN A 25 -17.86 -15.45 16.94
N ARG A 26 -16.55 -15.48 16.66
CA ARG A 26 -15.63 -16.54 17.12
C ARG A 26 -15.44 -16.55 18.64
N HIS A 27 -15.39 -15.37 19.26
CA HIS A 27 -15.34 -15.24 20.72
C HIS A 27 -16.61 -15.79 21.36
N VAL A 28 -17.78 -15.41 20.83
CA VAL A 28 -19.07 -15.90 21.34
C VAL A 28 -19.21 -17.42 21.18
N ILE A 29 -18.71 -18.00 20.07
CA ILE A 29 -18.66 -19.46 19.89
C ILE A 29 -17.90 -20.13 21.03
N ASN A 30 -16.69 -19.65 21.36
CA ASN A 30 -15.87 -20.25 22.41
C ASN A 30 -16.43 -20.02 23.81
N HIS A 31 -16.99 -18.84 24.09
CA HIS A 31 -17.67 -18.59 25.36
C HIS A 31 -18.83 -19.56 25.57
N LEU A 32 -19.72 -19.71 24.59
CA LEU A 32 -20.87 -20.63 24.69
C LEU A 32 -20.44 -22.09 24.76
N TYR A 33 -19.32 -22.44 24.14
CA TYR A 33 -18.73 -23.77 24.25
C TYR A 33 -18.20 -24.05 25.66
N ASN A 34 -17.52 -23.06 26.27
CA ASN A 34 -17.03 -23.15 27.66
C ASN A 34 -18.19 -23.29 28.66
N ASP A 35 -19.34 -22.65 28.37
CA ASP A 35 -20.59 -22.82 29.11
C ASP A 35 -21.28 -24.19 28.88
N LYS A 36 -20.62 -25.12 28.18
CA LYS A 36 -21.10 -26.48 27.83
C LYS A 36 -22.40 -26.51 27.03
N VAL A 37 -22.66 -25.48 26.21
CA VAL A 37 -23.80 -25.47 25.29
C VAL A 37 -23.55 -26.43 24.12
N LYS A 38 -24.56 -27.23 23.76
CA LYS A 38 -24.47 -28.14 22.60
C LYS A 38 -24.18 -27.38 21.30
N THR A 39 -23.25 -27.87 20.48
CA THR A 39 -22.79 -27.22 19.23
C THR A 39 -23.92 -26.85 18.26
N ARG A 40 -24.97 -27.67 18.15
CA ARG A 40 -26.16 -27.37 17.31
C ARG A 40 -26.93 -26.14 17.78
N ILE A 41 -27.02 -25.93 19.09
CA ILE A 41 -27.71 -24.77 19.68
C ILE A 41 -26.89 -23.51 19.43
N ILE A 42 -25.56 -23.58 19.55
CA ILE A 42 -24.64 -22.49 19.24
C ILE A 42 -24.79 -22.07 17.76
N ALA A 43 -24.75 -23.04 16.84
CA ALA A 43 -24.90 -22.82 15.40
C ALA A 43 -26.23 -22.13 15.05
N CYS A 44 -27.34 -22.63 15.62
CA CYS A 44 -28.67 -22.06 15.43
C CYS A 44 -28.77 -20.63 16.00
N SER A 45 -28.23 -20.41 17.21
CA SER A 45 -28.28 -19.10 17.88
C SER A 45 -27.49 -18.03 17.13
N LEU A 46 -26.34 -18.40 16.56
CA LEU A 46 -25.46 -17.48 15.82
C LEU A 46 -25.75 -17.43 14.31
N ALA A 47 -26.81 -18.09 13.85
CA ALA A 47 -27.17 -18.21 12.44
C ALA A 47 -25.97 -18.61 11.54
N CYS A 48 -25.17 -19.60 11.98
CA CYS A 48 -23.99 -20.06 11.27
C CYS A 48 -23.99 -21.57 11.04
N HIS A 49 -23.27 -22.01 10.01
CA HIS A 49 -23.18 -23.44 9.72
C HIS A 49 -22.39 -24.19 10.79
N ILE A 50 -22.79 -25.41 11.13
CA ILE A 50 -22.18 -26.23 12.20
C ILE A 50 -20.68 -26.47 11.99
N SER A 51 -20.21 -26.53 10.74
CA SER A 51 -18.78 -26.66 10.41
C SER A 51 -17.97 -25.44 10.86
N THR A 52 -18.58 -24.25 10.88
CA THR A 52 -17.93 -23.02 11.38
C THR A 52 -17.73 -23.12 12.89
N VAL A 53 -18.77 -23.54 13.63
CA VAL A 53 -18.67 -23.73 15.07
C VAL A 53 -17.60 -24.77 15.41
N ARG A 54 -17.61 -25.93 14.72
CA ARG A 54 -16.58 -26.97 14.90
C ARG A 54 -15.17 -26.50 14.56
N ARG A 55 -15.00 -25.64 13.56
CA ARG A 55 -13.70 -25.11 13.17
C ARG A 55 -13.08 -24.22 14.25
N TRP A 56 -13.89 -23.48 15.00
CA TRP A 56 -13.44 -22.43 15.91
C TRP A 56 -13.49 -22.79 17.40
N ILE A 57 -14.18 -23.86 17.77
CA ILE A 57 -14.20 -24.39 19.15
C ILE A 57 -12.79 -24.81 19.58
N GLY A 58 -12.39 -24.43 20.80
CA GLY A 58 -11.18 -24.95 21.46
C GLY A 58 -9.87 -24.45 20.85
N ARG A 59 -9.92 -23.38 20.05
CA ARG A 59 -8.73 -22.68 19.57
C ARG A 59 -8.39 -21.54 20.53
N ASP A 60 -7.12 -21.46 20.90
CA ASP A 60 -6.60 -20.32 21.66
C ASP A 60 -6.51 -19.07 20.78
N GLU A 61 -6.15 -19.23 19.51
CA GLU A 61 -6.04 -18.15 18.54
C GLU A 61 -7.26 -18.08 17.60
N LEU A 62 -8.03 -17.00 17.71
CA LEU A 62 -9.28 -16.78 16.96
C LEU A 62 -9.10 -15.97 15.68
N GLN A 63 -7.85 -15.79 15.24
CA GLN A 63 -7.52 -15.13 13.99
C GLN A 63 -7.46 -16.12 12.83
N ASP A 64 -7.75 -15.65 11.62
CA ASP A 64 -7.51 -16.46 10.43
C ASP A 64 -6.01 -16.56 10.18
N THR A 65 -5.53 -17.76 9.90
CA THR A 65 -4.16 -17.93 9.43
C THR A 65 -3.98 -17.24 8.07
N PRO A 66 -2.79 -16.68 7.79
CA PRO A 66 -2.49 -16.16 6.47
C PRO A 66 -2.77 -17.22 5.40
N ARG A 67 -3.47 -16.83 4.34
CA ARG A 67 -3.68 -17.74 3.20
C ARG A 67 -2.36 -17.98 2.49
N THR A 68 -2.12 -19.20 2.05
CA THR A 68 -0.87 -19.63 1.37
C THR A 68 -0.62 -18.90 0.05
N GLY A 69 -1.61 -18.20 -0.52
CA GLY A 69 -1.44 -17.34 -1.68
C GLY A 69 -0.90 -18.08 -2.92
N ARG A 70 -0.57 -17.32 -3.97
CA ARG A 70 0.18 -17.86 -5.11
C ARG A 70 1.66 -17.96 -4.72
N PRO A 71 2.33 -19.11 -4.94
CA PRO A 71 3.75 -19.23 -4.63
C PRO A 71 4.58 -18.21 -5.43
N VAL A 72 5.68 -17.76 -4.82
CA VAL A 72 6.58 -16.80 -5.44
C VAL A 72 7.43 -17.53 -6.49
N ILE A 73 7.31 -17.10 -7.75
CA ILE A 73 8.03 -17.72 -8.88
C ILE A 73 9.47 -17.20 -9.00
N TYR A 74 9.69 -15.91 -8.72
CA TYR A 74 10.98 -15.25 -8.87
C TYR A 74 11.69 -15.13 -7.52
N SER A 75 12.93 -15.62 -7.46
CA SER A 75 13.76 -15.61 -6.25
C SER A 75 13.98 -14.18 -5.72
N GLN A 76 14.38 -14.07 -4.45
CA GLN A 76 14.71 -12.77 -3.87
C GLN A 76 15.89 -12.10 -4.56
N SER A 77 16.92 -12.87 -4.97
CA SER A 77 18.06 -12.34 -5.71
C SER A 77 17.63 -11.68 -7.01
N THR A 78 16.82 -12.36 -7.84
CA THR A 78 16.28 -11.81 -9.09
C THR A 78 15.47 -10.52 -8.86
N ARG A 79 14.68 -10.46 -7.78
CA ARG A 79 13.91 -9.26 -7.43
C ARG A 79 14.80 -8.10 -7.02
N LEU A 80 15.84 -8.37 -6.24
CA LEU A 80 16.81 -7.35 -5.82
C LEU A 80 17.64 -6.84 -6.99
N SER A 81 18.08 -7.73 -7.90
CA SER A 81 18.77 -7.33 -9.13
C SER A 81 17.89 -6.43 -9.99
N LEU A 82 16.59 -6.73 -10.12
CA LEU A 82 15.64 -5.87 -10.83
C LEU A 82 15.50 -4.48 -10.17
N ILE A 83 15.44 -4.42 -8.84
CA ILE A 83 15.38 -3.15 -8.11
C ILE A 83 16.68 -2.35 -8.31
N GLY A 84 17.82 -3.01 -8.14
CA GLY A 84 19.14 -2.41 -8.36
C GLY A 84 19.28 -1.85 -9.77
N PHE A 85 18.83 -2.59 -10.79
CA PHE A 85 18.78 -2.13 -12.17
C PHE A 85 18.05 -0.78 -12.29
N TYR A 86 16.83 -0.65 -11.76
CA TYR A 86 16.07 0.61 -11.84
C TYR A 86 16.64 1.75 -10.99
N CYS A 87 17.32 1.44 -9.89
CA CYS A 87 17.93 2.45 -9.02
C CYS A 87 19.25 2.99 -9.57
N GLN A 88 20.00 2.17 -10.30
CA GLN A 88 21.34 2.51 -10.80
C GLN A 88 21.33 2.95 -12.27
N SER A 89 20.30 2.56 -13.02
CA SER A 89 20.21 2.83 -14.45
C SER A 89 19.38 4.08 -14.72
N ARG A 90 19.92 4.98 -15.54
CA ARG A 90 19.14 6.08 -16.13
C ARG A 90 18.39 5.57 -17.36
N PRO A 91 17.24 6.17 -17.74
CA PRO A 91 16.62 5.87 -19.02
C PRO A 91 17.67 6.04 -20.13
N PHE A 92 17.82 5.04 -21.00
CA PHE A 92 18.76 5.11 -22.12
C PHE A 92 18.44 6.30 -23.02
N SER A 93 19.44 6.84 -23.72
CA SER A 93 19.28 8.02 -24.59
C SER A 93 18.16 7.88 -25.64
N GLU A 94 17.90 6.66 -26.11
CA GLU A 94 16.82 6.33 -27.05
C GLU A 94 15.41 6.46 -26.43
N CYS A 95 15.32 6.45 -25.10
CA CYS A 95 14.08 6.40 -24.33
C CYS A 95 14.10 7.50 -23.27
N GLY A 96 13.53 8.67 -23.55
CA GLY A 96 13.52 9.79 -22.60
C GLY A 96 12.88 9.49 -21.22
N ARG A 97 12.14 8.37 -21.08
CA ARG A 97 11.58 7.87 -19.81
C ARG A 97 11.55 6.34 -19.76
N TRP A 98 11.58 5.79 -18.54
CA TRP A 98 11.36 4.36 -18.32
C TRP A 98 9.92 3.96 -18.67
N THR A 99 9.77 3.04 -19.64
CA THR A 99 8.52 2.32 -19.83
C THR A 99 8.69 0.86 -19.45
N LEU A 100 7.66 0.27 -18.85
CA LEU A 100 7.72 -1.13 -18.41
C LEU A 100 7.84 -2.11 -19.60
N ARG A 101 7.28 -1.76 -20.75
CA ARG A 101 7.39 -2.55 -21.99
C ARG A 101 8.82 -2.54 -22.53
N PHE A 102 9.48 -1.39 -22.46
CA PHE A 102 10.89 -1.30 -22.83
C PHE A 102 11.76 -2.15 -21.90
N ALA A 103 11.56 -2.02 -20.58
CA ALA A 103 12.32 -2.79 -19.61
C ALA A 103 12.14 -4.30 -19.79
N GLU A 104 10.92 -4.77 -20.06
CA GLU A 104 10.68 -6.18 -20.40
C GLU A 104 11.53 -6.65 -21.59
N LYS A 105 11.47 -5.93 -22.73
CA LYS A 105 12.26 -6.26 -23.92
C LYS A 105 13.77 -6.19 -23.69
N TYR A 106 14.22 -5.24 -22.88
CA TYR A 106 15.63 -5.09 -22.54
C TYR A 106 16.11 -6.25 -21.67
N LEU A 107 15.37 -6.58 -20.61
CA LEU A 107 15.74 -7.66 -19.69
C LEU A 107 15.65 -9.05 -20.31
N GLU A 108 14.76 -9.24 -21.29
CA GLU A 108 14.73 -10.46 -22.10
C GLU A 108 16.03 -10.68 -22.90
N LYS A 109 16.70 -9.59 -23.32
CA LYS A 109 18.01 -9.66 -23.98
C LYS A 109 19.19 -9.76 -23.01
N HIS A 110 18.99 -9.39 -21.75
CA HIS A 110 20.02 -9.32 -20.71
C HIS A 110 19.66 -10.23 -19.52
N ILE A 111 19.37 -11.50 -19.81
CA ILE A 111 18.97 -12.48 -18.79
C ILE A 111 20.07 -12.66 -17.75
N ASP A 112 21.34 -12.65 -18.15
CA ASP A 112 22.48 -12.86 -17.27
C ASP A 112 22.59 -11.81 -16.14
N ALA A 113 22.09 -10.59 -16.38
CA ALA A 113 22.17 -9.51 -15.40
C ALA A 113 21.19 -9.68 -14.22
N ILE A 114 20.05 -10.35 -14.44
CA ILE A 114 18.96 -10.49 -13.46
C ILE A 114 18.71 -11.95 -13.05
N GLY A 115 19.21 -12.90 -13.84
CA GLY A 115 19.06 -14.34 -13.66
C GLY A 115 17.73 -14.90 -14.14
N ALA A 116 16.84 -14.08 -14.73
CA ALA A 116 15.58 -14.54 -15.30
C ALA A 116 14.94 -13.50 -16.24
N ALA A 117 14.17 -13.99 -17.22
CA ALA A 117 13.25 -13.16 -17.99
C ALA A 117 11.97 -12.88 -17.16
N ILE A 118 11.67 -11.60 -16.96
CA ILE A 118 10.54 -11.15 -16.12
C ILE A 118 9.53 -10.40 -16.98
N PRO A 119 8.26 -10.82 -17.03
CA PRO A 119 7.24 -10.14 -17.81
C PRO A 119 6.85 -8.80 -17.17
N LYS A 120 6.34 -7.88 -18.00
CA LYS A 120 5.92 -6.53 -17.62
C LYS A 120 5.04 -6.49 -16.36
N SER A 121 4.06 -7.40 -16.27
CA SER A 121 3.13 -7.45 -15.13
C SER A 121 3.84 -7.78 -13.81
N THR A 122 4.84 -8.64 -13.85
CA THR A 122 5.65 -8.98 -12.68
C THR A 122 6.60 -7.84 -12.34
N ILE A 123 7.26 -7.22 -13.33
CA ILE A 123 8.08 -6.03 -13.12
C ILE A 123 7.25 -4.95 -12.40
N HIS A 124 6.07 -4.65 -12.92
CA HIS A 124 5.16 -3.67 -12.32
C HIS A 124 4.82 -4.01 -10.87
N ARG A 125 4.46 -5.27 -10.58
CA ARG A 125 4.12 -5.72 -9.23
C ARG A 125 5.30 -5.63 -8.26
N ILE A 126 6.52 -5.97 -8.72
CA ILE A 126 7.73 -5.85 -7.90
C ILE A 126 8.02 -4.39 -7.59
N LEU A 127 7.94 -3.50 -8.58
CA LEU A 127 8.16 -2.08 -8.38
C LEU A 127 7.11 -1.46 -7.44
N GLN A 128 5.83 -1.77 -7.64
CA GLN A 128 4.76 -1.30 -6.76
C GLN A 128 4.93 -1.77 -5.31
N ALA A 129 5.32 -3.03 -5.10
CA ALA A 129 5.55 -3.57 -3.76
C ALA A 129 6.72 -2.88 -3.02
N ASN A 130 7.62 -2.22 -3.75
CA ASN A 130 8.75 -1.45 -3.20
C ASN A 130 8.55 0.07 -3.33
N ASN A 131 7.33 0.52 -3.66
CA ASN A 131 7.00 1.94 -3.88
C ASN A 131 7.88 2.65 -4.92
N LEU A 132 8.47 1.91 -5.86
CA LEU A 132 9.33 2.46 -6.91
C LEU A 132 8.48 2.96 -8.08
N LYS A 133 8.76 4.19 -8.52
CA LYS A 133 8.07 4.84 -9.65
C LYS A 133 9.09 5.33 -10.68
N PRO A 134 9.66 4.45 -11.52
CA PRO A 134 10.74 4.81 -12.46
C PRO A 134 10.37 5.86 -13.51
N HIS A 135 9.08 6.06 -13.76
CA HIS A 135 8.56 7.08 -14.67
C HIS A 135 8.45 8.46 -14.02
N LEU A 136 8.61 8.56 -12.70
CA LEU A 136 8.61 9.83 -11.99
C LEU A 136 10.04 10.26 -11.73
N SER A 137 10.48 11.25 -12.50
CA SER A 137 11.68 12.01 -12.15
C SER A 137 11.29 13.00 -11.05
N ARG A 138 11.77 12.77 -9.83
CA ARG A 138 11.80 13.81 -8.81
C ARG A 138 13.09 14.58 -9.01
N TYR A 139 12.99 15.81 -9.48
CA TYR A 139 14.11 16.73 -9.37
C TYR A 139 14.17 17.17 -7.91
N PHE A 140 15.36 17.08 -7.33
CA PHE A 140 15.66 17.77 -6.08
C PHE A 140 16.44 19.00 -6.50
N LEU A 141 15.91 20.19 -6.22
CA LEU A 141 16.70 21.40 -6.33
C LEU A 141 17.74 21.31 -5.21
N HIS A 142 18.95 20.93 -5.58
CA HIS A 142 20.08 20.99 -4.67
C HIS A 142 20.34 22.46 -4.35
N ILE A 143 20.07 22.85 -3.11
CA ILE A 143 20.36 24.19 -2.62
C ILE A 143 21.88 24.28 -2.47
N SER A 144 22.53 24.85 -3.47
CA SER A 144 23.99 25.06 -3.46
C SER A 144 24.39 26.39 -2.84
N ASP A 145 23.44 27.34 -2.72
CA ASP A 145 23.69 28.69 -2.21
C ASP A 145 23.61 28.71 -0.67
N PRO A 146 24.70 29.04 0.05
CA PRO A 146 24.69 29.13 1.51
C PRO A 146 23.67 30.13 2.06
N ASP A 147 23.35 31.18 1.29
CA ASP A 147 22.43 32.25 1.68
C ASP A 147 21.02 32.03 1.13
N PHE A 148 20.70 30.82 0.66
CA PHE A 148 19.41 30.51 0.06
C PHE A 148 18.22 30.85 0.97
N PHE A 149 18.26 30.44 2.24
CA PHE A 149 17.15 30.66 3.17
C PHE A 149 16.95 32.15 3.49
N PRO A 150 17.99 32.94 3.83
CA PRO A 150 17.85 34.39 3.97
C PRO A 150 17.25 35.08 2.74
N LYS A 151 17.70 34.71 1.53
CA LYS A 151 17.17 35.27 0.27
C LYS A 151 15.71 34.87 0.05
N MET A 152 15.39 33.60 0.32
CA MET A 152 14.02 33.07 0.23
C MET A 152 13.09 33.82 1.17
N ASP A 153 13.46 34.00 2.43
CA ASP A 153 12.64 34.70 3.42
C ASP A 153 12.43 36.17 3.04
N HIS A 154 13.48 36.84 2.54
CA HIS A 154 13.37 38.20 2.01
C HIS A 154 12.38 38.29 0.83
N LEU A 155 12.45 37.35 -0.11
CA LEU A 155 11.51 37.29 -1.23
C LEU A 155 10.08 37.01 -0.75
N ILE A 156 9.87 36.06 0.16
CA ILE A 156 8.56 35.77 0.75
C ILE A 156 7.98 37.01 1.42
N HIS A 157 8.79 37.75 2.18
CA HIS A 157 8.37 39.00 2.81
C HIS A 157 7.95 40.06 1.77
N LEU A 158 8.68 40.17 0.66
CA LEU A 158 8.32 41.05 -0.46
C LEU A 158 6.96 40.66 -1.08
N TYR A 159 6.62 39.37 -1.12
CA TYR A 159 5.32 38.89 -1.60
C TYR A 159 4.18 39.17 -0.61
N PHE A 160 4.42 39.09 0.69
CA PHE A 160 3.41 39.44 1.71
C PHE A 160 3.18 40.96 1.80
N HIS A 161 4.21 41.75 1.53
CA HIS A 161 4.19 43.21 1.60
C HIS A 161 4.69 43.84 0.29
N PRO A 162 3.95 43.67 -0.82
CA PRO A 162 4.40 44.15 -2.12
C PRO A 162 4.44 45.68 -2.14
N PRO A 163 5.59 46.29 -2.50
CA PRO A 163 5.67 47.73 -2.69
C PRO A 163 4.87 48.16 -3.92
N LYS A 164 4.49 49.44 -3.97
CA LYS A 164 3.62 50.00 -5.02
C LYS A 164 4.10 49.74 -6.47
N HIS A 165 5.41 49.56 -6.66
CA HIS A 165 6.03 49.37 -7.98
C HIS A 165 6.91 48.12 -8.02
N LEU A 166 6.35 46.96 -7.66
CA LEU A 166 7.03 45.67 -7.82
C LEU A 166 6.82 45.11 -9.23
N TYR A 167 7.91 44.87 -9.96
CA TYR A 167 7.87 44.26 -11.28
C TYR A 167 8.74 42.99 -11.28
N CYS A 168 8.15 41.87 -11.68
CA CYS A 168 8.85 40.59 -11.80
C CYS A 168 9.06 40.27 -13.29
N PHE A 169 10.32 40.17 -13.70
CA PHE A 169 10.69 39.75 -15.06
C PHE A 169 11.31 38.35 -14.97
N ASP A 170 10.72 37.38 -15.65
CA ASP A 170 11.26 36.03 -15.80
C ASP A 170 11.33 35.71 -17.30
N GLU A 171 12.40 35.03 -17.71
CA GLU A 171 12.62 34.58 -19.09
C GLU A 171 11.73 33.37 -19.45
N CYS A 172 11.08 32.74 -18.45
CA CYS A 172 10.09 31.68 -18.64
C CYS A 172 8.68 32.11 -18.22
N PRO A 173 7.79 32.47 -19.16
CA PRO A 173 6.46 33.03 -18.85
C PRO A 173 5.47 32.05 -18.20
N GLY A 174 5.85 30.78 -17.97
CA GLY A 174 5.01 29.76 -17.32
C GLY A 174 5.04 29.77 -15.79
N ILE A 175 5.90 30.59 -15.17
CA ILE A 175 6.02 30.74 -13.70
C ILE A 175 5.90 32.23 -13.37
N GLN A 176 4.78 32.86 -13.72
CA GLN A 176 4.48 34.22 -13.26
C GLN A 176 3.56 34.17 -12.04
N VAL A 177 3.98 34.89 -10.98
CA VAL A 177 3.35 34.85 -9.66
C VAL A 177 2.32 35.97 -9.47
N LEU A 178 2.30 37.00 -10.30
CA LEU A 178 1.29 38.07 -10.26
C LEU A 178 0.94 38.50 -11.70
N GLN A 179 -0.36 38.71 -11.96
CA GLN A 179 -0.88 39.35 -13.17
C GLN A 179 -0.67 40.86 -13.13
#